data_AF-A0A914IR05-F1
#
_entry.id   AF-A0A914IR05-F1
#
_cell.length_a   1.000
_cell.length_b   1.000
_cell.length_c   1.000
_cell.angle_alpha   90.00
_cell.angle_beta   90.00
_cell.angle_gamma   90.00
#
_symmetry.space_group_name_H-M   'P 1'
#
loop_
_entity.id
_entity.type
_entity.pdbx_description
1 polymer ?
#
loop_
_entity_poly.entity_id
_entity_poly.type
_entity_poly.pdbx_seq_one_letter_code
_entity_poly.pdbx_strand_id
1 'polypeptide(L)'
;MAIIEAKSAEGRIVMLFCNDDCANYRKQIPLWIREFNTFHVTNSDPISYHYHHRKQRFGYYNVDEKLDKNSAILVYYVVNRAIYYEESLDDKPAFFEFLTQLELQPIIKPQNYQELDDIISQAVECDSDQKYLLRIHNLKQCRDEYWENLVRSFYMFDNISFVEVQAPFPNEMAVIIQRRLPELSRNCQILAVLQNGGYKELFHNKFYLKDLNLEISKWSNENCSFSVSHKIQPKLTEIQLDYLSEELSIREMESNPTYIVVGAIGGIAVIALAISIFWGLNGNSFVSK
;
A
#
# COMPACT_ATOMS: atom_id res chain seq x y z
N MET A 1 24.06 -8.55 13.87
CA MET A 1 23.84 -7.55 12.80
C MET A 1 22.85 -8.08 11.78
N ALA A 2 23.20 -9.10 10.99
CA ALA A 2 22.33 -9.68 9.97
C ALA A 2 20.94 -10.13 10.47
N ILE A 3 20.82 -10.67 11.68
CA ILE A 3 19.52 -11.13 12.21
C ILE A 3 18.58 -9.97 12.56
N ILE A 4 19.14 -8.86 13.08
CA ILE A 4 18.33 -7.69 13.47
C ILE A 4 17.83 -7.01 12.21
N GLU A 5 18.73 -6.72 11.27
CA GLU A 5 18.38 -6.09 10.00
C GLU A 5 17.46 -6.99 9.16
N ALA A 6 17.70 -8.31 9.09
CA ALA A 6 16.82 -9.22 8.36
C ALA A 6 15.43 -9.33 9.01
N LYS A 7 15.35 -9.41 10.34
CA LYS A 7 14.05 -9.49 11.03
C LYS A 7 13.31 -8.16 11.06
N SER A 8 14.01 -7.03 11.12
CA SER A 8 13.42 -5.68 11.09
C SER A 8 13.09 -5.19 9.69
N ALA A 9 13.69 -5.76 8.65
CA ALA A 9 13.39 -5.40 7.27
C ALA A 9 11.99 -5.90 6.85
N GLU A 10 11.59 -7.08 7.31
CA GLU A 10 10.35 -7.73 6.89
C GLU A 10 9.26 -7.77 7.97
N GLY A 11 9.64 -7.73 9.25
CA GLY A 11 8.70 -7.84 10.36
C GLY A 11 8.91 -6.82 11.47
N ARG A 12 8.29 -7.09 12.61
CA ARG A 12 8.26 -6.22 13.79
C ARG A 12 9.01 -6.87 14.95
N ILE A 13 9.90 -6.12 15.58
CA ILE A 13 10.72 -6.65 16.65
C ILE A 13 10.91 -5.62 17.76
N VAL A 14 10.55 -6.02 18.98
CA VAL A 14 10.90 -5.29 20.20
C VAL A 14 12.23 -5.84 20.72
N MET A 15 13.17 -4.95 20.95
CA MET A 15 14.51 -5.24 21.43
C MET A 15 14.79 -4.57 22.76
N LEU A 16 15.10 -5.38 23.77
CA LEU A 16 15.61 -4.91 25.05
C LEU A 16 17.14 -4.88 25.01
N PHE A 17 17.73 -3.70 25.19
CA PHE A 17 19.18 -3.53 25.36
C PHE A 17 19.49 -3.16 26.81
N CYS A 18 20.52 -3.77 27.38
CA CYS A 18 20.89 -3.56 28.78
C CYS A 18 22.39 -3.41 28.96
N ASN A 19 22.81 -2.46 29.81
CA ASN A 19 24.20 -2.35 30.27
C ASN A 19 24.54 -3.45 31.28
N ASP A 20 23.63 -3.69 32.23
CA ASP A 20 23.79 -4.63 33.34
C ASP A 20 22.76 -5.77 33.26
N ASP A 21 22.69 -6.60 34.32
CA ASP A 21 21.74 -7.70 34.39
C ASP A 21 20.29 -7.22 34.53
N CYS A 22 19.53 -7.31 33.42
CA CYS A 22 18.10 -7.00 33.35
C CYS A 22 17.23 -8.26 33.46
N ALA A 23 17.53 -9.15 34.41
CA ALA A 23 16.82 -10.43 34.56
C ALA A 23 15.30 -10.26 34.67
N ASN A 24 14.83 -9.23 35.40
CA ASN A 24 13.41 -8.95 35.59
C ASN A 24 12.73 -8.59 34.27
N TYR A 25 13.22 -7.55 33.58
CA TYR A 25 12.67 -7.09 32.30
C TYR A 25 12.74 -8.17 31.21
N ARG A 26 13.84 -8.93 31.17
CA ARG A 26 14.03 -10.05 30.24
C ARG A 26 12.94 -11.12 30.38
N LYS A 27 12.43 -11.32 31.59
CA LYS A 27 11.34 -12.29 31.86
C LYS A 27 9.97 -11.69 31.62
N GLN A 28 9.77 -10.42 31.95
CA GLN A 28 8.45 -9.79 31.99
C GLN A 28 7.98 -9.27 30.62
N ILE A 29 8.83 -8.53 29.90
CA ILE A 29 8.50 -7.93 28.59
C ILE A 29 8.03 -8.96 27.55
N PRO A 30 8.65 -10.15 27.37
CA PRO A 30 8.13 -11.13 26.41
C PRO A 30 6.74 -11.66 26.77
N LEU A 31 6.37 -11.71 28.06
CA LEU A 31 5.03 -12.10 28.48
C LEU A 31 4.00 -11.03 28.09
N TRP A 32 4.37 -9.76 28.26
CA TRP A 32 3.57 -8.61 27.84
C TRP A 32 3.36 -8.59 26.32
N ILE A 33 4.41 -8.81 25.53
CA ILE A 33 4.31 -8.87 24.07
C ILE A 33 3.43 -10.04 23.64
N ARG A 34 3.57 -11.22 24.28
CA ARG A 34 2.72 -12.38 23.98
C ARG A 34 1.24 -12.08 24.29
N GLU A 35 0.97 -11.44 25.41
CA GLU A 35 -0.37 -11.01 25.78
C GLU A 35 -0.93 -10.00 24.76
N PHE A 36 -0.16 -8.97 24.40
CA PHE A 36 -0.54 -8.00 23.39
C PHE A 36 -0.87 -8.66 22.04
N ASN A 37 0.04 -9.52 21.55
CA ASN A 37 -0.15 -10.26 20.30
C ASN A 37 -1.42 -11.12 20.30
N THR A 38 -1.82 -11.67 21.46
CA THR A 38 -3.03 -12.51 21.57
C THR A 38 -4.30 -11.70 21.34
N PHE A 39 -4.32 -10.43 21.73
CA PHE A 39 -5.51 -9.59 21.68
C PHE A 39 -5.57 -8.66 20.46
N HIS A 40 -4.43 -8.22 19.94
CA HIS A 40 -4.37 -7.10 18.99
C HIS A 40 -3.73 -7.43 17.64
N VAL A 41 -3.12 -8.61 17.50
CA VAL A 41 -2.33 -8.95 16.31
C VAL A 41 -2.85 -10.25 15.72
N THR A 42 -2.95 -10.32 14.39
CA THR A 42 -3.33 -11.57 13.73
C THR A 42 -2.23 -12.62 13.92
N ASN A 43 -2.60 -13.89 14.09
CA ASN A 43 -1.64 -14.99 14.29
C ASN A 43 -0.56 -15.10 13.19
N SER A 44 -0.78 -14.49 12.03
CA SER A 44 0.11 -14.49 10.88
C SER A 44 1.22 -13.43 10.89
N ASP A 45 1.16 -12.42 11.76
CA ASP A 45 2.16 -11.35 11.80
C ASP A 45 2.46 -10.88 13.24
N PRO A 46 3.02 -11.72 14.13
CA PRO A 46 3.24 -11.36 15.53
C PRO A 46 4.44 -10.43 15.73
N ILE A 47 4.37 -9.56 16.75
CA ILE A 47 5.54 -8.79 17.20
C ILE A 47 6.53 -9.75 17.86
N SER A 48 7.76 -9.78 17.35
CA SER A 48 8.82 -10.61 17.91
C SER A 48 9.58 -9.89 19.03
N TYR A 49 10.20 -10.65 19.94
CA TYR A 49 10.99 -10.11 21.04
C TYR A 49 12.41 -10.67 21.04
N HIS A 50 13.39 -9.79 21.24
CA HIS A 50 14.79 -10.16 21.41
C HIS A 50 15.43 -9.32 22.52
N TYR A 51 16.46 -9.86 23.16
CA TYR A 51 17.22 -9.14 24.19
C TYR A 51 18.72 -9.21 23.89
N HIS A 52 19.42 -8.13 24.22
CA HIS A 52 20.85 -8.01 24.07
C HIS A 52 21.47 -7.39 25.32
N HIS A 53 22.34 -8.15 25.97
CA HIS A 53 23.24 -7.63 27.00
C HIS A 53 24.44 -6.98 26.33
N ARG A 54 24.81 -5.77 26.74
CA ARG A 54 25.97 -5.06 26.22
C ARG A 54 27.24 -5.80 26.62
N LYS A 55 27.85 -6.47 25.66
CA LYS A 55 29.21 -7.03 25.78
C LYS A 55 30.22 -6.19 24.99
N GLN A 56 29.74 -5.49 23.96
CA GLN A 56 30.46 -4.60 23.07
C GLN A 56 29.50 -3.49 22.61
N ARG A 57 30.05 -2.39 22.07
CA ARG A 57 29.23 -1.31 21.49
C ARG A 57 28.45 -1.82 20.28
N PHE A 58 27.19 -1.40 20.17
CA PHE A 58 26.29 -1.84 19.12
C PHE A 58 26.58 -1.11 17.80
N GLY A 59 26.94 0.17 17.82
CA GLY A 59 27.42 0.92 16.65
C GLY A 59 26.35 1.25 15.60
N TYR A 60 25.07 1.04 15.92
CA TYR A 60 23.94 1.30 15.02
C TYR A 60 22.75 1.90 15.77
N TYR A 61 21.88 2.60 15.03
CA TYR A 61 20.65 3.24 15.53
C TYR A 61 20.84 3.93 16.88
N ASN A 62 21.92 4.70 17.09
CA ASN A 62 22.22 5.46 18.32
C ASN A 62 21.96 4.73 19.66
N VAL A 63 21.97 3.39 19.66
CA VAL A 63 21.62 2.55 20.81
C VAL A 63 22.61 2.80 21.93
N ASP A 64 23.90 2.87 21.60
CA ASP A 64 24.96 3.13 22.57
C ASP A 64 24.80 4.47 23.27
N GLU A 65 24.40 5.54 22.58
CA GLU A 65 24.25 6.86 23.19
C GLU A 65 23.09 6.90 24.20
N LYS A 66 21.94 6.30 23.85
CA LYS A 66 20.79 6.21 24.76
C LYS A 66 21.06 5.23 25.91
N LEU A 67 21.79 4.15 25.65
CA LEU A 67 22.16 3.17 26.68
C LEU A 67 23.30 3.69 27.58
N ASP A 68 24.18 4.59 27.14
CA ASP A 68 25.17 5.23 28.03
C ASP A 68 24.49 6.10 29.11
N LYS A 69 23.25 6.56 28.85
CA LYS A 69 22.44 7.39 29.76
C LYS A 69 21.46 6.58 30.62
N ASN A 70 21.18 5.32 30.26
CA ASN A 70 20.15 4.49 30.89
C ASN A 70 20.64 3.06 31.16
N SER A 71 20.23 2.42 32.25
CA SER A 71 20.63 1.03 32.55
C SER A 71 20.05 0.01 31.56
N ALA A 72 18.87 0.31 31.02
CA ALA A 72 18.17 -0.48 30.01
C ALA A 72 17.38 0.43 29.06
N ILE A 73 17.25 0.02 27.80
CA ILE A 73 16.38 0.68 26.83
C ILE A 73 15.60 -0.36 26.04
N LEU A 74 14.37 0.00 25.68
CA LEU A 74 13.49 -0.83 24.87
C LEU A 74 13.24 -0.13 23.53
N VAL A 75 13.44 -0.86 22.44
CA VAL A 75 13.39 -0.31 21.09
C VAL A 75 12.46 -1.17 20.24
N TYR A 76 11.48 -0.54 19.62
CA TYR A 76 10.64 -1.14 18.60
C TYR A 76 11.27 -0.89 17.23
N TYR A 77 11.51 -1.95 16.48
CA TYR A 77 12.02 -1.88 15.12
C TYR A 77 10.99 -2.36 14.11
N VAL A 78 10.80 -1.55 13.08
CA VAL A 78 9.93 -1.82 11.94
C VAL A 78 10.50 -1.14 10.69
N VAL A 79 10.60 -1.86 9.57
CA VAL A 79 11.14 -1.36 8.29
C VAL A 79 12.44 -0.55 8.48
N ASN A 80 13.41 -1.12 9.21
CA ASN A 80 14.70 -0.50 9.53
C ASN A 80 14.65 0.87 10.24
N ARG A 81 13.51 1.23 10.85
CA ARG A 81 13.40 2.37 11.76
C ARG A 81 13.46 1.88 13.20
N ALA A 82 14.15 2.64 14.05
CA ALA A 82 14.19 2.45 15.49
C ALA A 82 13.25 3.46 16.16
N ILE A 83 12.30 2.97 16.96
CA ILE A 83 11.40 3.80 17.77
C ILE A 83 11.63 3.40 19.23
N TYR A 84 12.09 4.35 20.04
CA TYR A 84 12.43 4.08 21.43
C TYR A 84 11.20 4.25 22.31
N TYR A 85 11.03 3.31 23.22
CA TYR A 85 10.11 3.48 24.35
C TYR A 85 10.81 4.34 25.40
N GLU A 86 10.20 5.47 25.77
CA GLU A 86 10.82 6.48 26.65
C GLU A 86 10.27 6.46 28.08
N GLU A 87 9.18 5.72 28.30
CA GLU A 87 8.54 5.57 29.62
C GLU A 87 9.22 4.47 30.47
N SER A 88 8.74 4.31 31.71
CA SER A 88 9.26 3.29 32.62
C SER A 88 9.03 1.86 32.10
N LEU A 89 10.06 1.02 32.19
CA LEU A 89 10.00 -0.41 31.83
C LEU A 89 9.15 -1.26 32.79
N ASP A 90 8.82 -0.72 33.97
CA ASP A 90 7.92 -1.37 34.93
C ASP A 90 6.44 -1.07 34.65
N ASP A 91 6.14 -0.10 33.78
CA ASP A 91 4.79 0.34 33.46
C ASP A 91 4.20 -0.45 32.27
N LYS A 92 3.48 -1.52 32.59
CA LYS A 92 2.79 -2.34 31.59
C LYS A 92 1.72 -1.55 30.81
N PRO A 93 0.81 -0.79 31.46
CA PRO A 93 -0.15 0.05 30.74
C PRO A 93 0.50 0.98 29.72
N ALA A 94 1.54 1.72 30.09
CA ALA A 94 2.23 2.64 29.18
C ALA A 94 2.89 1.88 28.01
N PHE A 95 3.46 0.70 28.27
CA PHE A 95 4.01 -0.15 27.20
C PHE A 95 2.94 -0.64 26.22
N PHE A 96 1.75 -1.00 26.72
CA PHE A 96 0.64 -1.42 25.87
C PHE A 96 0.12 -0.25 25.03
N GLU A 97 -0.04 0.93 25.62
CA GLU A 97 -0.43 2.14 24.91
C GLU A 97 0.57 2.48 23.79
N PHE A 98 1.86 2.43 24.09
CA PHE A 98 2.93 2.61 23.10
C PHE A 98 2.80 1.65 21.91
N LEU A 99 2.60 0.35 22.16
CA LEU A 99 2.41 -0.63 21.09
C LEU A 99 1.11 -0.38 20.32
N THR A 100 0.02 -0.05 21.01
CA THR A 100 -1.27 0.25 20.37
C THR A 100 -1.17 1.43 19.43
N GLN A 101 -0.50 2.50 19.85
CA GLN A 101 -0.29 3.70 19.04
C GLN A 101 0.53 3.39 17.78
N LEU A 102 1.55 2.54 17.90
CA LEU A 102 2.35 2.06 16.77
C LEU A 102 1.56 1.17 15.80
N GLU A 103 0.68 0.33 16.32
CA GLU A 103 -0.04 -0.68 15.54
C GLU A 103 -1.30 -0.15 14.86
N LEU A 104 -1.99 0.81 15.48
CA LEU A 104 -3.25 1.37 15.00
C LEU A 104 -3.05 2.65 14.17
N GLN A 105 -2.10 2.62 13.26
CA GLN A 105 -1.90 3.73 12.33
C GLN A 105 -3.06 3.81 11.33
N PRO A 106 -3.68 4.99 11.15
CA PRO A 106 -4.85 5.12 10.30
C PRO A 106 -4.48 4.98 8.82
N ILE A 107 -5.17 4.05 8.14
CA ILE A 107 -5.12 3.88 6.69
C ILE A 107 -6.48 4.27 6.14
N ILE A 108 -6.52 5.27 5.28
CA ILE A 108 -7.73 5.75 4.61
C ILE A 108 -8.05 4.79 3.47
N LYS A 109 -9.24 4.19 3.51
CA LYS A 109 -9.74 3.28 2.47
C LYS A 109 -10.98 3.89 1.83
N PRO A 110 -10.85 4.66 0.73
CA PRO A 110 -12.00 5.29 0.10
C PRO A 110 -12.99 4.22 -0.36
N GLN A 111 -14.26 4.39 -0.01
CA GLN A 111 -15.34 3.44 -0.33
C GLN A 111 -16.01 3.74 -1.67
N ASN A 112 -15.94 5.00 -2.11
CA ASN A 112 -16.55 5.49 -3.34
C ASN A 112 -15.61 6.45 -4.08
N TYR A 113 -15.99 6.77 -5.31
CA TYR A 113 -15.18 7.60 -6.19
C TYR A 113 -15.06 9.05 -5.66
N GLN A 114 -16.09 9.55 -4.96
CA GLN A 114 -16.08 10.90 -4.40
C GLN A 114 -14.99 11.03 -3.33
N GLU A 115 -14.93 10.09 -2.38
CA GLU A 115 -13.90 10.07 -1.33
C GLU A 115 -12.48 10.02 -1.92
N LEU A 116 -12.27 9.20 -2.95
CA LEU A 116 -10.98 9.12 -3.64
C LEU A 116 -10.62 10.43 -4.34
N ASP A 117 -11.57 11.03 -5.06
CA ASP A 117 -11.34 12.28 -5.78
C ASP A 117 -11.13 13.47 -4.84
N ASP A 118 -11.80 13.49 -3.69
CA ASP A 118 -11.61 14.50 -2.65
C ASP A 118 -10.21 14.42 -2.05
N ILE A 119 -9.71 13.20 -1.76
CA ILE A 119 -8.33 12.98 -1.31
C ILE A 119 -7.32 13.47 -2.36
N ILE A 120 -7.50 13.09 -3.63
CA ILE A 120 -6.61 13.54 -4.72
C ILE A 120 -6.67 15.06 -4.87
N SER A 121 -7.84 15.67 -4.65
CA SER A 121 -8.03 17.12 -4.73
C SER A 121 -7.33 17.86 -3.58
N GLN A 122 -7.35 17.33 -2.36
CA GLN A 122 -6.58 17.88 -1.24
C GLN A 122 -5.08 17.89 -1.54
N ALA A 123 -4.57 16.86 -2.22
CA ALA A 123 -3.17 16.81 -2.64
C ALA A 123 -2.81 17.81 -3.74
N VAL A 124 -3.76 18.57 -4.30
CA VAL A 124 -3.51 19.63 -5.29
C VAL A 124 -3.12 20.96 -4.66
N GLU A 125 -3.51 21.19 -3.40
CA GLU A 125 -3.29 22.47 -2.71
C GLU A 125 -1.78 22.74 -2.52
N CYS A 126 -1.29 23.86 -3.04
CA CYS A 126 0.15 24.18 -3.12
C CYS A 126 0.80 24.62 -1.80
N ASP A 127 0.01 24.86 -0.76
CA ASP A 127 0.47 25.39 0.53
C ASP A 127 0.44 24.33 1.65
N SER A 128 0.30 23.05 1.27
CA SER A 128 0.14 21.96 2.22
C SER A 128 1.45 21.18 2.43
N ASP A 129 1.88 21.09 3.68
CA ASP A 129 2.95 20.16 4.08
C ASP A 129 2.48 18.69 4.09
N GLN A 130 1.18 18.46 3.84
CA GLN A 130 0.57 17.14 3.84
C GLN A 130 0.94 16.35 2.58
N LYS A 131 1.45 15.14 2.80
CA LYS A 131 1.71 14.14 1.77
C LYS A 131 0.66 13.06 1.84
N TYR A 132 0.20 12.60 0.68
CA TYR A 132 -0.66 11.44 0.58
C TYR A 132 0.13 10.30 -0.04
N LEU A 133 0.34 9.22 0.71
CA LEU A 133 0.95 8.01 0.22
C LEU A 133 -0.16 7.07 -0.27
N LEU A 134 -0.33 7.03 -1.59
CA LEU A 134 -1.35 6.25 -2.27
C LEU A 134 -0.80 4.87 -2.66
N ARG A 135 -1.43 3.81 -2.15
CA ARG A 135 -1.25 2.44 -2.59
C ARG A 135 -2.45 2.00 -3.41
N ILE A 136 -2.21 1.51 -4.61
CA ILE A 136 -3.21 0.83 -5.44
C ILE A 136 -2.73 -0.60 -5.64
N HIS A 137 -3.56 -1.59 -5.31
CA HIS A 137 -3.13 -2.98 -5.40
C HIS A 137 -4.30 -3.94 -5.67
N ASN A 138 -3.98 -5.09 -6.26
CA ASN A 138 -4.93 -6.18 -6.44
C ASN A 138 -4.55 -7.38 -5.57
N LEU A 139 -5.26 -7.59 -4.45
CA LEU A 139 -4.99 -8.70 -3.52
C LEU A 139 -5.03 -10.10 -4.16
N LYS A 140 -5.79 -10.28 -5.25
CA LYS A 140 -5.89 -11.57 -5.94
C LYS A 140 -4.65 -11.87 -6.78
N GLN A 141 -4.01 -10.84 -7.32
CA GLN A 141 -2.87 -10.98 -8.23
C GLN A 141 -1.53 -10.75 -7.53
N CYS A 142 -1.47 -9.81 -6.59
CA CYS A 142 -0.27 -9.41 -5.91
C CYS A 142 -0.49 -9.36 -4.40
N ARG A 143 0.10 -10.33 -3.71
CA ARG A 143 0.19 -10.32 -2.25
C ARG A 143 1.37 -9.44 -1.84
N ASP A 144 1.09 -8.50 -0.97
CA ASP A 144 2.10 -7.69 -0.32
C ASP A 144 1.77 -7.57 1.16
N GLU A 145 2.75 -7.99 1.95
CA GLU A 145 2.68 -8.15 3.41
C GLU A 145 3.35 -6.97 4.13
N TYR A 146 3.92 -6.01 3.39
CA TYR A 146 4.76 -4.96 3.98
C TYR A 146 4.07 -3.60 4.12
N TRP A 147 2.92 -3.38 3.49
CA TRP A 147 2.22 -2.08 3.51
C TRP A 147 1.94 -1.58 4.93
N GLU A 148 1.36 -2.42 5.78
CA GLU A 148 1.07 -2.00 7.15
C GLU A 148 2.36 -1.71 7.93
N ASN A 149 3.42 -2.50 7.74
CA ASN A 149 4.72 -2.24 8.37
C ASN A 149 5.36 -0.94 7.88
N LEU A 150 5.20 -0.60 6.59
CA LEU A 150 5.61 0.69 6.06
C LEU A 150 4.87 1.83 6.78
N VAL A 151 3.54 1.74 6.86
CA VAL A 151 2.68 2.72 7.57
C VAL A 151 3.12 2.88 9.04
N ARG A 152 3.28 1.77 9.77
CA ARG A 152 3.77 1.74 11.16
C ARG A 152 5.12 2.44 11.31
N SER A 153 6.00 2.32 10.30
CA SER A 153 7.30 2.97 10.32
C SER A 153 7.23 4.49 10.25
N PHE A 154 6.07 5.09 9.99
CA PHE A 154 5.85 6.54 9.98
C PHE A 154 5.14 7.10 11.22
N TYR A 155 5.00 6.32 12.30
CA TYR A 155 4.31 6.64 13.57
C TYR A 155 4.40 8.09 14.14
N MET A 156 5.44 8.87 13.82
CA MET A 156 5.64 10.24 14.30
C MET A 156 5.60 11.30 13.19
N PHE A 157 5.11 10.95 12.01
CA PHE A 157 5.01 11.85 10.87
C PHE A 157 3.54 12.19 10.63
N ASP A 158 3.08 13.25 11.28
CA ASP A 158 1.69 13.72 11.19
C ASP A 158 1.36 14.29 9.80
N ASN A 159 2.38 14.68 9.04
CA ASN A 159 2.24 15.26 7.71
C ASN A 159 2.10 14.21 6.59
N ILE A 160 1.88 12.94 6.91
CA ILE A 160 1.71 11.87 5.93
C ILE A 160 0.41 11.13 6.20
N SER A 161 -0.48 11.13 5.20
CA SER A 161 -1.70 10.33 5.19
C SER A 161 -1.54 9.11 4.29
N PHE A 162 -1.95 7.95 4.78
CA PHE A 162 -1.86 6.68 4.05
C PHE A 162 -3.19 6.36 3.42
N VAL A 163 -3.20 6.12 2.10
CA VAL A 163 -4.41 5.86 1.32
C VAL A 163 -4.26 4.52 0.62
N GLU A 164 -5.23 3.63 0.80
CA GLU A 164 -5.21 2.29 0.20
C GLU A 164 -6.46 2.07 -0.66
N VAL A 165 -6.23 1.85 -1.96
CA VAL A 165 -7.27 1.52 -2.95
C VAL A 165 -7.07 0.07 -3.39
N GLN A 166 -8.03 -0.77 -3.03
CA GLN A 166 -7.95 -2.20 -3.29
C GLN A 166 -8.82 -2.60 -4.49
N ALA A 167 -8.23 -3.26 -5.48
CA ALA A 167 -8.96 -3.84 -6.60
C ALA A 167 -9.63 -5.19 -6.20
N PRO A 168 -10.78 -5.54 -6.79
CA PRO A 168 -11.54 -4.76 -7.78
C PRO A 168 -12.25 -3.57 -7.12
N PHE A 169 -12.22 -2.42 -7.80
CA PHE A 169 -12.93 -1.20 -7.42
C PHE A 169 -13.84 -0.74 -8.56
N PRO A 170 -14.84 0.13 -8.29
CA PRO A 170 -15.78 0.62 -9.31
C PRO A 170 -15.08 1.31 -10.50
N ASN A 171 -15.73 1.31 -11.66
CA ASN A 171 -15.19 1.90 -12.89
C ASN A 171 -14.89 3.39 -12.73
N GLU A 172 -15.70 4.10 -11.94
CA GLU A 172 -15.55 5.52 -11.63
C GLU A 172 -14.22 5.79 -10.90
N MET A 173 -13.85 4.95 -9.93
CA MET A 173 -12.53 5.02 -9.28
C MET A 173 -11.40 4.76 -10.28
N ALA A 174 -11.58 3.78 -11.17
CA ALA A 174 -10.60 3.49 -12.22
C ALA A 174 -10.39 4.68 -13.16
N VAL A 175 -11.47 5.33 -13.58
CA VAL A 175 -11.45 6.55 -14.40
C VAL A 175 -10.69 7.66 -13.69
N ILE A 176 -11.01 7.93 -12.41
CA ILE A 176 -10.33 8.98 -11.64
C ILE A 176 -8.83 8.72 -11.59
N ILE A 177 -8.41 7.52 -11.23
CA ILE A 177 -6.98 7.17 -11.17
C ILE A 177 -6.33 7.38 -12.55
N GLN A 178 -6.92 6.84 -13.63
CA GLN A 178 -6.35 6.91 -14.98
C GLN A 178 -6.32 8.33 -15.54
N ARG A 179 -7.31 9.17 -15.22
CA ARG A 179 -7.41 10.52 -15.78
C ARG A 179 -6.68 11.55 -14.93
N ARG A 180 -6.74 11.42 -13.60
CA ARG A 180 -6.08 12.34 -12.67
C ARG A 180 -4.60 12.05 -12.49
N LEU A 181 -4.21 10.78 -12.59
CA LEU A 181 -2.84 10.30 -12.42
C LEU A 181 -2.38 9.44 -13.63
N PRO A 182 -2.34 10.02 -14.85
CA PRO A 182 -2.19 9.25 -16.09
C PRO A 182 -0.85 8.53 -16.30
N GLU A 183 0.19 8.95 -15.59
CA GLU A 183 1.57 8.44 -15.74
C GLU A 183 1.85 7.30 -14.75
N LEU A 184 0.88 6.91 -13.93
CA LEU A 184 1.00 5.71 -13.10
C LEU A 184 1.13 4.47 -13.98
N SER A 185 2.07 3.61 -13.62
CA SER A 185 2.30 2.34 -14.29
C SER A 185 1.07 1.43 -14.18
N ARG A 186 0.95 0.46 -15.10
CA ARG A 186 -0.11 -0.56 -15.05
C ARG A 186 0.31 -1.80 -14.26
N ASN A 187 1.15 -1.60 -13.26
CA ASN A 187 1.61 -2.69 -12.40
C ASN A 187 0.47 -3.14 -11.46
N CYS A 188 0.54 -4.40 -11.01
CA CYS A 188 -0.46 -4.95 -10.10
C CYS A 188 -0.47 -4.30 -8.71
N GLN A 189 0.62 -3.63 -8.37
CA GLN A 189 0.80 -2.82 -7.18
C GLN A 189 1.52 -1.54 -7.57
N ILE A 190 0.95 -0.43 -7.17
CA ILE A 190 1.44 0.92 -7.39
C ILE A 190 1.56 1.56 -6.02
N LEU A 191 2.70 2.22 -5.79
CA LEU A 191 2.90 3.09 -4.65
C LEU A 191 3.26 4.47 -5.19
N ALA A 192 2.53 5.50 -4.80
CA ALA A 192 2.77 6.86 -5.26
C ALA A 192 2.66 7.83 -4.09
N VAL A 193 3.47 8.88 -4.14
CA VAL A 193 3.36 10.01 -3.22
C VAL A 193 2.74 11.19 -3.96
N LEU A 194 1.75 11.84 -3.35
CA LEU A 194 1.04 13.00 -3.87
C LEU A 194 1.21 14.18 -2.90
N GLN A 195 1.54 15.36 -3.42
CA GLN A 195 1.67 16.62 -2.66
C GLN A 195 1.75 17.79 -3.64
N ASN A 196 1.14 18.92 -3.28
CA ASN A 196 1.27 20.21 -3.97
C ASN A 196 1.05 20.10 -5.50
N GLY A 197 -0.03 19.43 -5.91
CA GLY A 197 -0.41 19.28 -7.31
C GLY A 197 0.46 18.32 -8.12
N GLY A 198 1.46 17.71 -7.50
CA GLY A 198 2.37 16.75 -8.11
C GLY A 198 2.19 15.36 -7.54
N TYR A 199 2.55 14.36 -8.34
CA TYR A 199 2.70 12.99 -7.88
C TYR A 199 3.95 12.34 -8.45
N LYS A 200 4.47 11.35 -7.73
CA LYS A 200 5.59 10.52 -8.14
C LYS A 200 5.30 9.07 -7.78
N GLU A 201 5.38 8.18 -8.77
CA GLU A 201 5.38 6.75 -8.50
C GLU A 201 6.73 6.35 -7.86
N LEU A 202 6.64 5.60 -6.77
CA LEU A 202 7.76 5.07 -6.04
C LEU A 202 8.00 3.63 -6.48
N PHE A 203 9.20 3.34 -6.97
CA PHE A 203 9.53 2.00 -7.43
C PHE A 203 9.59 1.03 -6.24
N HIS A 204 8.63 0.13 -6.16
CA HIS A 204 8.59 -0.91 -5.14
C HIS A 204 9.47 -2.10 -5.56
N ASN A 205 10.68 -2.17 -5.02
CA ASN A 205 11.46 -3.41 -5.02
C ASN A 205 11.77 -3.80 -3.57
N LYS A 206 11.49 -5.06 -3.21
CA LYS A 206 11.58 -5.59 -1.83
C LYS A 206 12.92 -5.28 -1.16
N PHE A 207 14.01 -5.18 -1.93
CA PHE A 207 15.36 -4.92 -1.42
C PHE A 207 15.62 -3.47 -0.97
N TYR A 208 14.66 -2.54 -1.17
CA TYR A 208 14.88 -1.09 -1.01
C TYR A 208 13.92 -0.40 -0.03
N LEU A 209 13.22 -1.13 0.85
CA LEU A 209 12.27 -0.51 1.80
C LEU A 209 12.91 0.57 2.70
N LYS A 210 14.20 0.44 3.03
CA LYS A 210 14.97 1.48 3.73
C LYS A 210 15.07 2.77 2.92
N ASP A 211 15.33 2.63 1.63
CA ASP A 211 15.47 3.78 0.72
C ASP A 211 14.12 4.42 0.44
N LEU A 212 13.03 3.63 0.49
CA LEU A 212 11.66 4.12 0.34
C LEU A 212 11.28 5.10 1.46
N ASN A 213 11.58 4.79 2.72
CA ASN A 213 11.34 5.72 3.84
C ASN A 213 12.10 7.04 3.68
N LEU A 214 13.36 6.95 3.24
CA LEU A 214 14.20 8.12 2.96
C LEU A 214 13.68 8.90 1.75
N GLU A 215 13.17 8.22 0.73
CA GLU A 215 12.64 8.84 -0.48
C GLU A 215 11.33 9.59 -0.19
N ILE A 216 10.39 8.97 0.53
CA ILE A 216 9.11 9.60 0.93
C ILE A 216 9.36 10.82 1.83
N SER A 217 10.25 10.69 2.81
CA SER A 217 10.55 11.80 3.73
C SER A 217 11.22 12.97 3.03
N LYS A 218 12.17 12.72 2.12
CA LYS A 218 12.88 13.76 1.37
C LYS A 218 12.10 14.35 0.21
N TRP A 219 11.14 13.62 -0.35
CA TRP A 219 10.36 14.13 -1.48
C TRP A 219 9.53 15.32 -1.01
N SER A 220 9.61 16.43 -1.75
CA SER A 220 8.89 17.65 -1.44
C SER A 220 8.63 18.40 -2.75
N ASN A 221 7.43 18.93 -2.91
CA ASN A 221 7.05 19.73 -4.08
C ASN A 221 6.62 21.14 -3.65
N GLU A 222 7.45 21.81 -2.84
CA GLU A 222 7.14 23.07 -2.15
C GLU A 222 6.72 24.19 -3.10
N ASN A 223 7.26 24.21 -4.32
CA ASN A 223 7.00 25.27 -5.29
C ASN A 223 5.94 24.91 -6.35
N CYS A 224 5.22 23.80 -6.18
CA CYS A 224 4.35 23.26 -7.24
C CYS A 224 5.07 23.16 -8.59
N SER A 225 6.36 22.79 -8.55
CA SER A 225 7.23 22.74 -9.71
C SER A 225 7.32 21.30 -10.24
N PHE A 226 6.73 21.07 -11.40
CA PHE A 226 6.60 19.72 -11.98
C PHE A 226 7.84 19.25 -12.77
N SER A 227 9.04 19.72 -12.42
CA SER A 227 10.27 19.39 -13.16
C SER A 227 10.78 17.97 -12.89
N VAL A 228 10.40 17.37 -11.75
CA VAL A 228 10.82 16.02 -11.32
C VAL A 228 9.61 15.14 -10.94
N SER A 229 8.39 15.63 -11.17
CA SER A 229 7.13 14.97 -10.81
C SER A 229 6.10 15.09 -11.93
N HIS A 230 5.13 14.18 -11.95
CA HIS A 230 3.99 14.30 -12.84
C HIS A 230 2.92 15.20 -12.22
N LYS A 231 2.19 15.93 -13.06
CA LYS A 231 1.15 16.85 -12.61
C LYS A 231 -0.17 16.10 -12.41
N ILE A 232 -0.81 16.29 -11.25
CA ILE A 232 -2.18 15.84 -11.00
C ILE A 232 -3.12 16.61 -11.94
N GLN A 233 -3.90 15.89 -12.73
CA GLN A 233 -4.85 16.52 -13.67
C GLN A 233 -6.07 17.07 -12.92
N PRO A 234 -6.76 18.07 -13.50
CA PRO A 234 -7.95 18.66 -12.89
C PRO A 234 -9.05 17.63 -12.64
N LYS A 235 -9.94 17.97 -11.70
CA LYS A 235 -11.13 17.19 -11.38
C LYS A 235 -12.01 17.02 -12.62
N LEU A 236 -12.56 15.82 -12.77
CA LEU A 236 -13.51 15.52 -13.84
C LEU A 236 -14.88 16.11 -13.50
N THR A 237 -15.59 16.57 -14.52
CA THR A 237 -17.02 16.88 -14.37
C THR A 237 -17.82 15.58 -14.26
N GLU A 238 -19.00 15.65 -13.64
CA GLU A 238 -19.89 14.48 -13.49
C GLU A 238 -20.20 13.82 -14.84
N ILE A 239 -20.53 14.61 -15.86
CA ILE A 239 -20.81 14.12 -17.22
C ILE A 239 -19.59 13.41 -17.83
N GLN A 240 -18.38 13.93 -17.60
CA GLN A 240 -17.16 13.28 -18.09
C GLN A 240 -16.89 11.97 -17.36
N LEU A 241 -17.15 11.92 -16.05
CA LEU A 241 -16.98 10.72 -15.25
C LEU A 241 -17.93 9.62 -15.73
N ASP A 242 -19.22 9.95 -15.90
CA ASP A 242 -20.24 9.01 -16.37
C ASP A 242 -19.92 8.48 -17.76
N TYR A 243 -19.58 9.37 -18.71
CA TYR A 243 -19.21 8.96 -20.06
C TYR A 243 -18.01 8.00 -20.08
N LEU A 244 -16.97 8.31 -19.29
CA LEU A 244 -15.74 7.53 -19.27
C LEU A 244 -15.88 6.21 -18.51
N SER A 245 -16.72 6.15 -17.47
CA SER A 245 -17.00 4.93 -16.72
C SER A 245 -17.82 3.95 -17.57
N GLU A 246 -18.78 4.46 -18.33
CA GLU A 246 -19.52 3.69 -19.34
C GLU A 246 -18.58 3.19 -20.45
N GLU A 247 -17.72 4.04 -21.00
CA GLU A 247 -16.75 3.63 -22.02
C GLU A 247 -15.83 2.51 -21.52
N LEU A 248 -15.37 2.58 -20.27
CA LEU A 248 -14.58 1.53 -19.64
C LEU A 248 -15.37 0.22 -19.52
N SER A 249 -16.63 0.29 -19.10
CA SER A 249 -17.49 -0.90 -19.00
C SER A 249 -17.70 -1.58 -20.35
N ILE A 250 -17.91 -0.80 -21.42
CA ILE A 250 -18.08 -1.31 -22.77
C ILE A 250 -16.79 -1.97 -23.26
N ARG A 251 -15.63 -1.32 -23.06
CA ARG A 251 -14.33 -1.89 -23.45
C ARG A 251 -14.03 -3.19 -22.72
N GLU A 252 -14.37 -3.29 -21.43
CA GLU A 252 -14.20 -4.53 -20.68
C GLU A 252 -15.07 -5.65 -21.28
N MET A 253 -16.32 -5.35 -21.64
CA MET A 253 -17.20 -6.29 -22.34
C MET A 253 -16.67 -6.67 -23.72
N GLU A 254 -16.19 -5.72 -24.52
CA GLU A 254 -15.60 -5.98 -25.85
C GLU A 254 -14.37 -6.88 -25.77
N SER A 255 -13.57 -6.73 -24.72
CA SER A 255 -12.37 -7.55 -24.49
C SER A 255 -12.68 -8.95 -23.96
N ASN A 256 -13.91 -9.21 -23.52
CA ASN A 256 -14.27 -10.47 -22.88
C ASN A 256 -14.35 -11.60 -23.93
N PRO A 257 -13.54 -12.66 -23.79
CA PRO A 257 -13.47 -13.74 -24.78
C PRO A 257 -14.80 -14.47 -24.95
N THR A 258 -15.64 -14.51 -23.93
CA THR A 258 -16.96 -15.15 -24.02
C THR A 258 -17.86 -14.44 -25.01
N TYR A 259 -17.92 -13.10 -24.99
CA TYR A 259 -18.72 -12.34 -25.94
C TYR A 259 -18.17 -12.45 -27.37
N ILE A 260 -16.84 -12.46 -27.52
CA ILE A 260 -16.18 -12.69 -28.81
C ILE A 260 -16.57 -14.05 -29.38
N VAL A 261 -16.53 -15.12 -28.57
CA VAL A 261 -16.89 -16.48 -28.99
C VAL A 261 -18.37 -16.57 -29.37
N VAL A 262 -19.27 -15.99 -28.57
CA VAL A 262 -20.71 -15.95 -28.89
C VAL A 262 -20.95 -15.21 -30.21
N GLY A 263 -20.30 -14.06 -30.41
CA GLY A 263 -20.38 -13.31 -31.66
C GLY A 263 -19.87 -14.12 -32.87
N ALA A 264 -18.75 -14.82 -32.72
CA ALA A 264 -18.19 -15.67 -33.78
C ALA A 264 -19.11 -16.85 -34.14
N ILE A 265 -19.66 -17.55 -33.14
CA ILE A 265 -20.61 -18.65 -33.35
C ILE A 265 -21.88 -18.14 -34.05
N GLY A 266 -22.42 -17.00 -33.60
CA GLY A 266 -23.58 -16.36 -34.24
C GLY A 266 -23.30 -16.00 -35.70
N GLY A 267 -22.14 -15.40 -35.99
CA GLY A 267 -21.73 -15.08 -37.36
C GLY A 267 -21.61 -16.31 -38.26
N ILE A 268 -20.96 -17.38 -37.78
CA ILE A 268 -20.84 -18.65 -38.52
C ILE A 268 -22.22 -19.26 -38.78
N ALA A 269 -23.13 -19.22 -37.79
CA ALA A 269 -24.48 -19.76 -37.94
C ALA A 269 -25.27 -19.01 -39.03
N VAL A 270 -25.16 -17.68 -39.09
CA VAL A 270 -25.82 -16.88 -40.14
C VAL A 270 -25.23 -17.19 -41.53
N ILE A 271 -23.91 -17.34 -41.64
CA ILE A 271 -23.25 -17.73 -42.90
C ILE A 271 -23.71 -19.11 -43.34
N ALA A 272 -23.73 -20.09 -42.43
CA ALA A 272 -24.21 -21.44 -42.72
C ALA A 272 -25.68 -21.43 -43.16
N LEU A 273 -26.52 -20.61 -42.52
CA LEU A 273 -27.92 -20.44 -42.90
C LEU A 273 -28.05 -19.83 -44.30
N ALA A 274 -27.27 -18.80 -44.63
CA ALA A 274 -27.26 -18.20 -45.96
C ALA A 274 -26.82 -19.20 -47.05
N ILE A 275 -25.73 -19.94 -46.83
CA ILE A 275 -25.29 -21.02 -47.72
C ILE A 275 -26.41 -22.05 -47.90
N SER A 276 -27.06 -22.46 -46.80
CA SER A 276 -28.16 -23.43 -46.84
C SER A 276 -29.34 -22.94 -47.69
N ILE A 277 -29.69 -21.65 -47.60
CA ILE A 277 -30.74 -21.04 -48.43
C ILE A 277 -30.32 -21.01 -49.91
N PHE A 278 -29.11 -20.53 -50.23
CA PHE A 278 -28.64 -20.45 -51.61
C PHE A 278 -28.49 -21.83 -52.28
N TRP A 279 -28.01 -22.83 -51.53
CA TRP A 279 -27.98 -24.22 -52.00
C TRP A 279 -29.38 -24.81 -52.16
N GLY A 280 -30.30 -24.56 -51.22
CA GLY A 280 -31.69 -24.99 -51.32
C GLY A 280 -32.42 -24.38 -52.52
N LEU A 281 -32.11 -23.13 -52.90
CA LEU A 281 -32.68 -22.46 -54.06
C LEU A 281 -32.12 -22.97 -55.40
N ASN A 282 -30.81 -23.28 -55.47
CA ASN A 282 -30.20 -23.88 -56.68
C ASN A 282 -30.55 -25.37 -56.86
N GLY A 283 -30.90 -26.09 -55.78
CA GLY A 283 -31.39 -27.47 -55.87
C GLY A 283 -32.78 -27.60 -56.50
N ASN A 284 -33.63 -26.57 -56.35
CA ASN A 284 -34.98 -26.56 -56.91
C ASN A 284 -35.05 -26.14 -58.39
N SER A 285 -33.97 -25.62 -59.00
CA SER A 285 -33.95 -25.30 -60.43
C SER A 285 -33.66 -26.51 -61.33
N PHE A 286 -33.56 -27.73 -60.78
CA PHE A 286 -33.39 -28.98 -61.54
C PHE A 286 -34.62 -29.93 -61.44
N VAL A 287 -35.79 -29.42 -61.05
CA VAL A 287 -37.07 -30.15 -61.20
C VAL A 287 -38.05 -29.33 -62.05
N SER A 288 -37.64 -28.96 -63.26
CA SER A 288 -38.56 -28.59 -64.35
C SER A 288 -37.83 -28.63 -65.69
N LYS A 289 -37.61 -29.85 -66.20
CA LYS A 289 -37.94 -30.26 -67.57
C LYS A 289 -37.62 -31.73 -67.77
#